data_AF-A0A2V6QAM5-F1
#
_entry.id   AF-A0A2V6QAM5-F1
#
_cell.length_a   1.000
_cell.length_b   1.000
_cell.length_c   1.000
_cell.angle_alpha   90.00
_cell.angle_beta   90.00
_cell.angle_gamma   90.00
#
_symmetry.space_group_name_H-M   'P 1'
#
loop_
_entity.id
_entity.type
_entity.pdbx_description
1 polymer ?
#
loop_
_entity_poly.entity_id
_entity_poly.type
_entity_poly.pdbx_seq_one_letter_code
_entity_poly.pdbx_strand_id
1 'polypeptide(L)'
;MAARDGPCDSARAGIHEIGVHSRQMGRCTMSEEEYLMHMAIADRLREARAAAAGRAALGSRAALAGDLSSATGKDTSMNATRGLVVPAGGGKYLDMTTPGRFAALKLLGHETNESIMLFEETVPAGTKSLFHLHRDSDEVAWVLAGEITFQIGDEVTVGGPGTCAFFPRNVRHAWKNTGSETGRVLFLYTPAAAGGYVEELLNCPGPINDDERNKLRERYRWEVVGPNPL
;
A
#
# COMPACT_ATOMS: atom_id res chain seq x y z
N MET A 1 -36.83 22.99 -74.57
CA MET A 1 -35.88 22.50 -73.56
C MET A 1 -36.59 21.35 -72.83
N ALA A 2 -36.93 20.26 -73.54
CA ALA A 2 -36.19 19.00 -73.69
C ALA A 2 -35.90 18.33 -72.33
N ALA A 3 -36.27 17.09 -72.02
CA ALA A 3 -37.21 16.10 -72.55
C ALA A 3 -37.47 15.06 -71.42
N ARG A 4 -38.58 14.33 -71.49
CA ARG A 4 -38.92 13.20 -70.61
C ARG A 4 -38.14 11.94 -71.04
N ASP A 5 -37.96 10.97 -70.12
CA ASP A 5 -38.27 9.52 -70.27
C ASP A 5 -37.66 8.69 -69.11
N GLY A 6 -38.45 7.77 -68.52
CA GLY A 6 -37.97 6.67 -67.64
C GLY A 6 -37.80 5.36 -68.46
N PRO A 7 -37.88 4.13 -67.91
CA PRO A 7 -37.70 3.59 -66.54
C PRO A 7 -36.81 2.29 -66.47
N CYS A 8 -36.67 1.72 -65.27
CA CYS A 8 -36.46 0.30 -64.85
C CYS A 8 -35.38 -0.66 -65.42
N ASP A 9 -34.66 -1.28 -64.47
CA ASP A 9 -34.01 -2.62 -64.41
C ASP A 9 -32.90 -3.08 -65.38
N SER A 10 -31.70 -3.37 -64.82
CA SER A 10 -31.23 -4.76 -64.64
C SER A 10 -29.79 -4.87 -64.08
N ALA A 11 -29.68 -5.69 -63.01
CA ALA A 11 -28.58 -6.59 -62.62
C ALA A 11 -27.09 -6.24 -62.88
N ARG A 12 -26.27 -6.23 -61.80
CA ARG A 12 -25.37 -7.35 -61.44
C ARG A 12 -24.55 -7.07 -60.16
N ALA A 13 -24.29 -8.15 -59.44
CA ALA A 13 -23.64 -8.25 -58.15
C ALA A 13 -22.16 -7.84 -58.15
N GLY A 14 -21.69 -7.30 -57.02
CA GLY A 14 -20.29 -7.06 -56.70
C GLY A 14 -20.11 -6.84 -55.21
N ILE A 15 -19.47 -7.79 -54.55
CA ILE A 15 -19.23 -7.90 -53.12
C ILE A 15 -18.07 -6.96 -52.77
N HIS A 16 -18.20 -6.03 -51.81
CA HIS A 16 -17.02 -5.41 -51.17
C HIS A 16 -17.29 -5.01 -49.71
N GLU A 17 -16.72 -5.84 -48.85
CA GLU A 17 -16.08 -5.59 -47.55
C GLU A 17 -16.54 -4.43 -46.64
N ILE A 18 -16.98 -4.86 -45.46
CA ILE A 18 -17.12 -4.09 -44.23
C ILE A 18 -15.72 -3.64 -43.78
N GLY A 19 -15.43 -2.34 -43.90
CA GLY A 19 -14.20 -1.74 -43.41
C GLY A 19 -14.16 -1.72 -41.88
N VAL A 20 -13.29 -2.55 -41.29
CA VAL A 20 -12.92 -2.50 -39.88
C VAL A 20 -12.06 -1.26 -39.65
N HIS A 21 -12.59 -0.26 -38.95
CA HIS A 21 -11.75 0.82 -38.40
C HIS A 21 -10.94 0.28 -37.22
N SER A 22 -9.69 -0.10 -37.48
CA SER A 22 -8.70 -0.32 -36.42
C SER A 22 -8.20 1.05 -35.96
N ARG A 23 -8.47 1.39 -34.69
CA ARG A 23 -7.79 2.50 -34.01
C ARG A 23 -6.40 2.00 -33.64
N GLN A 24 -5.40 2.55 -34.30
CA GLN A 24 -4.00 2.33 -33.97
C GLN A 24 -3.70 2.94 -32.59
N MET A 25 -3.42 2.11 -31.59
CA MET A 25 -2.88 2.56 -30.31
C MET A 25 -1.48 3.16 -30.56
N GLY A 26 -1.28 4.41 -30.14
CA GLY A 26 0.04 5.03 -30.10
C GLY A 26 0.94 4.24 -29.16
N ARG A 27 2.00 3.62 -29.71
CA ARG A 27 3.07 3.01 -28.94
C ARG A 27 3.88 4.16 -28.33
N CYS A 28 3.80 4.35 -27.02
CA CYS A 28 4.71 5.26 -26.30
C CYS A 28 6.12 4.68 -26.47
N THR A 29 6.97 5.34 -27.24
CA THR A 29 8.39 4.96 -27.37
C THR A 29 9.13 5.74 -26.30
N MET A 30 9.70 5.03 -25.32
CA MET A 30 10.60 5.65 -24.34
C MET A 30 11.80 6.22 -25.09
N SER A 31 12.27 7.39 -24.66
CA SER A 31 13.51 7.96 -25.17
C SER A 31 14.69 7.02 -24.86
N GLU A 32 15.76 7.08 -25.66
CA GLU A 32 16.97 6.28 -25.40
C GLU A 32 17.55 6.57 -24.01
N GLU A 33 17.40 7.81 -23.52
CA GLU A 33 17.86 8.22 -22.18
C GLU A 33 17.05 7.55 -21.06
N GLU A 34 15.73 7.47 -21.19
CA GLU A 34 14.86 6.74 -20.25
C GLU A 34 15.15 5.24 -20.28
N TYR A 35 15.36 4.66 -21.46
CA TYR A 35 15.71 3.24 -21.59
C TYR A 35 17.04 2.92 -20.90
N LEU A 36 18.07 3.75 -21.11
CA LEU A 36 19.37 3.59 -20.46
C LEU A 36 19.30 3.78 -18.94
N MET A 37 18.48 4.72 -18.46
CA MET A 37 18.21 4.89 -17.03
C MET A 37 17.57 3.65 -16.41
N HIS A 38 16.53 3.10 -17.06
CA HIS A 38 15.86 1.88 -16.60
C HIS A 38 16.79 0.66 -16.60
N MET A 39 17.65 0.52 -17.61
CA MET A 39 18.63 -0.56 -17.69
C MET A 39 19.71 -0.43 -16.60
N ALA A 40 20.20 0.78 -16.34
CA ALA A 40 21.18 1.03 -15.27
C ALA A 40 20.62 0.71 -13.87
N ILE A 41 19.34 1.01 -13.62
CA ILE A 41 18.66 0.61 -12.38
C ILE A 41 18.56 -0.92 -12.29
N ALA A 42 18.19 -1.59 -13.38
CA ALA A 42 18.08 -3.04 -13.42
C ALA A 42 19.44 -3.74 -13.19
N ASP A 43 20.54 -3.19 -13.70
CA ASP A 43 21.89 -3.70 -13.47
C ASP A 43 22.33 -3.53 -12.02
N ARG A 44 22.13 -2.35 -11.41
CA ARG A 44 22.42 -2.14 -9.98
C ARG A 44 21.64 -3.10 -9.08
N LEU A 45 20.38 -3.40 -9.43
CA LEU A 45 19.56 -4.37 -8.70
C LEU A 45 20.07 -5.82 -8.87
N ARG A 46 20.58 -6.19 -10.06
CA ARG A 46 21.21 -7.50 -10.30
C ARG A 46 22.49 -7.66 -9.48
N GLU A 47 23.35 -6.64 -9.47
CA GLU A 47 24.61 -6.64 -8.72
C GLU A 47 24.37 -6.74 -7.21
N ALA A 48 23.42 -5.98 -6.68
CA ALA A 48 23.04 -6.03 -5.26
C ALA A 48 22.53 -7.42 -4.84
N ARG A 49 21.75 -8.09 -5.71
CA ARG A 49 21.27 -9.47 -5.48
C ARG A 49 22.39 -10.49 -5.51
N ALA A 50 23.34 -10.37 -6.44
CA ALA A 50 24.52 -11.24 -6.50
C ALA A 50 25.40 -11.10 -5.23
N ALA A 51 25.59 -9.87 -4.74
CA ALA A 51 26.33 -9.61 -3.52
C ALA A 51 25.64 -10.18 -2.26
N ALA A 52 24.30 -10.17 -2.22
CA ALA A 52 23.53 -10.77 -1.13
C ALA A 52 23.60 -12.31 -1.15
N ALA A 53 23.53 -12.93 -2.33
CA ALA A 53 23.64 -14.38 -2.49
C ALA A 53 25.04 -14.91 -2.08
N GLY A 54 26.11 -14.15 -2.38
CA GLY A 54 27.47 -14.50 -1.96
C GLY A 54 27.68 -14.53 -0.45
N ARG A 55 26.97 -13.67 0.31
CA ARG A 55 27.04 -13.65 1.79
C ARG A 55 26.28 -14.82 2.44
N ALA A 56 25.22 -15.31 1.79
CA ALA A 56 24.44 -16.45 2.30
C ALA A 56 25.19 -17.79 2.21
N ALA A 57 26.11 -17.94 1.24
CA ALA A 57 26.85 -19.20 1.03
C ALA A 57 27.96 -19.48 2.06
N LEU A 58 28.41 -18.46 2.82
CA LEU A 58 29.51 -18.58 3.78
C LEU A 58 29.07 -18.84 5.24
N GLY A 59 27.76 -18.93 5.49
CA GLY A 59 27.21 -18.92 6.85
C GLY A 59 26.75 -20.25 7.45
N SER A 60 26.97 -21.41 6.82
CA SER A 60 26.40 -22.67 7.35
C SER A 60 27.41 -23.81 7.42
N ARG A 61 28.07 -23.94 8.58
CA ARG A 61 28.64 -25.20 9.08
C ARG A 61 28.77 -25.16 10.61
N ALA A 62 28.29 -26.23 11.25
CA ALA A 62 28.23 -26.57 12.69
C ALA A 62 26.97 -26.09 13.44
N ALA A 63 26.22 -26.90 14.21
CA ALA A 63 26.31 -28.31 14.58
C ALA A 63 24.93 -28.84 15.03
N LEU A 64 24.71 -30.15 14.86
CA LEU A 64 23.60 -30.95 15.41
C LEU A 64 23.98 -31.45 16.83
N ALA A 65 23.05 -31.38 17.80
CA ALA A 65 22.73 -32.44 18.79
C ALA A 65 21.88 -31.94 19.98
N GLY A 66 20.75 -32.64 20.26
CA GLY A 66 20.00 -32.73 21.55
C GLY A 66 19.27 -31.46 22.01
N ASP A 67 18.12 -31.49 22.68
CA ASP A 67 17.46 -32.53 23.48
C ASP A 67 15.94 -32.20 23.58
N LEU A 68 15.12 -33.25 23.72
CA LEU A 68 13.67 -33.19 23.87
C LEU A 68 13.31 -33.01 25.34
N SER A 69 12.72 -31.88 25.73
CA SER A 69 11.87 -31.84 26.93
C SER A 69 10.85 -30.71 26.86
N SER A 70 9.61 -31.07 27.17
CA SER A 70 8.47 -30.19 27.30
C SER A 70 8.57 -29.31 28.54
N ALA A 71 8.30 -28.01 28.40
CA ALA A 71 7.80 -27.20 29.50
C ALA A 71 6.92 -26.09 28.95
N THR A 72 5.63 -26.21 29.23
CA THR A 72 4.63 -25.14 29.12
C THR A 72 5.02 -23.98 30.01
N GLY A 73 5.45 -22.88 29.41
CA GLY A 73 5.65 -21.60 30.06
C GLY A 73 5.38 -20.50 29.04
N LYS A 74 4.41 -19.62 29.33
CA LYS A 74 4.24 -18.36 28.58
C LYS A 74 5.52 -17.56 28.75
N ASP A 75 6.34 -17.54 27.71
CA ASP A 75 7.50 -16.66 27.64
C ASP A 75 7.03 -15.22 27.39
N THR A 76 6.81 -14.47 28.46
CA THR A 76 6.51 -13.04 28.43
C THR A 76 7.78 -12.18 28.48
N SER A 77 8.91 -12.70 28.00
CA SER A 77 10.20 -11.98 27.95
C SER A 77 10.75 -11.92 26.52
N MET A 78 10.05 -11.24 25.60
CA MET A 78 10.60 -10.93 24.27
C MET A 78 11.54 -9.72 24.35
N ASN A 79 12.74 -9.97 24.86
CA ASN A 79 13.87 -9.05 24.78
C ASN A 79 14.29 -8.95 23.30
N ALA A 80 14.04 -7.80 22.65
CA ALA A 80 14.27 -7.63 21.22
C ALA A 80 15.76 -7.79 20.85
N THR A 81 16.14 -8.97 20.39
CA THR A 81 17.51 -9.28 19.91
C THR A 81 17.55 -10.02 18.57
N ARG A 82 16.40 -10.27 17.94
CA ARG A 82 16.34 -11.01 16.67
C ARG A 82 15.58 -10.22 15.62
N GLY A 83 16.19 -10.05 14.44
CA GLY A 83 15.53 -9.46 13.28
C GLY A 83 14.36 -10.31 12.77
N LEU A 84 13.43 -9.66 12.07
CA LEU A 84 12.18 -10.25 11.60
C LEU A 84 12.12 -10.23 10.08
N VAL A 85 11.57 -11.29 9.49
CA VAL A 85 11.28 -11.36 8.05
C VAL A 85 9.82 -11.77 7.90
N VAL A 86 9.02 -10.92 7.29
CA VAL A 86 7.63 -11.23 6.94
C VAL A 86 7.51 -11.38 5.43
N PRO A 87 7.26 -12.60 4.91
CA PRO A 87 7.12 -12.83 3.48
C PRO A 87 5.97 -12.05 2.84
N ALA A 88 5.98 -11.96 1.51
CA ALA A 88 4.84 -11.46 0.74
C ALA A 88 3.56 -12.24 1.11
N GLY A 89 2.44 -11.52 1.26
CA GLY A 89 1.18 -12.11 1.75
C GLY A 89 1.15 -12.51 3.23
N GLY A 90 2.28 -12.45 3.94
CA GLY A 90 2.34 -12.67 5.40
C GLY A 90 1.93 -11.44 6.21
N GLY A 91 1.97 -11.57 7.53
CA GLY A 91 1.57 -10.53 8.48
C GLY A 91 0.24 -10.86 9.15
N LYS A 92 -0.11 -10.06 10.17
CA LYS A 92 -1.42 -10.18 10.84
C LYS A 92 -2.44 -9.33 10.08
N TYR A 93 -3.61 -9.89 9.79
CA TYR A 93 -4.65 -9.20 9.04
C TYR A 93 -5.65 -8.53 9.98
N LEU A 94 -5.83 -7.23 9.80
CA LEU A 94 -6.88 -6.44 10.44
C LEU A 94 -7.92 -6.04 9.39
N ASP A 95 -9.11 -6.61 9.50
CA ASP A 95 -10.25 -6.17 8.70
C ASP A 95 -10.79 -4.85 9.23
N MET A 96 -11.00 -3.90 8.33
CA MET A 96 -11.53 -2.58 8.67
C MET A 96 -13.03 -2.53 8.38
N THR A 97 -13.72 -1.56 8.97
CA THR A 97 -15.19 -1.43 8.84
C THR A 97 -15.67 -1.15 7.41
N THR A 98 -14.82 -0.58 6.56
CA THR A 98 -15.12 -0.37 5.13
C THR A 98 -14.99 -1.70 4.37
N PRO A 99 -16.02 -2.15 3.63
CA PRO A 99 -15.93 -3.40 2.88
C PRO A 99 -14.75 -3.44 1.91
N GLY A 100 -13.95 -4.51 1.98
CA GLY A 100 -12.75 -4.69 1.14
C GLY A 100 -11.51 -3.92 1.61
N ARG A 101 -11.61 -3.15 2.70
CA ARG A 101 -10.47 -2.48 3.33
C ARG A 101 -9.88 -3.38 4.42
N PHE A 102 -8.59 -3.64 4.33
CA PHE A 102 -7.86 -4.40 5.35
C PHE A 102 -6.41 -3.95 5.42
N ALA A 103 -5.77 -4.17 6.58
CA ALA A 103 -4.35 -3.95 6.79
C ALA A 103 -3.63 -5.27 7.04
N ALA A 104 -2.54 -5.52 6.32
CA ALA A 104 -1.59 -6.58 6.59
C ALA A 104 -0.42 -6.02 7.42
N LEU A 105 -0.47 -6.22 8.74
CA LEU A 105 0.53 -5.75 9.70
C LEU A 105 1.82 -6.56 9.55
N LYS A 106 2.88 -5.91 9.07
CA LYS A 106 4.18 -6.54 8.76
C LYS A 106 5.13 -6.47 9.95
N LEU A 107 5.15 -5.35 10.65
CA LEU A 107 5.95 -5.15 11.86
C LEU A 107 5.06 -4.52 12.91
N LEU A 108 4.94 -5.15 14.09
CA LEU A 108 4.21 -4.62 15.23
C LEU A 108 5.17 -3.87 16.17
N GLY A 109 4.65 -2.89 16.92
CA GLY A 109 5.49 -2.07 17.82
C GLY A 109 6.25 -2.93 18.83
N HIS A 110 5.55 -3.86 19.49
CA HIS A 110 6.16 -4.73 20.50
C HIS A 110 7.22 -5.68 19.91
N GLU A 111 7.13 -6.02 18.62
CA GLU A 111 8.11 -6.88 17.93
C GLU A 111 9.37 -6.11 17.54
N THR A 112 9.30 -4.78 17.45
CA THR A 112 10.41 -3.91 17.03
C THR A 112 10.98 -3.08 18.18
N ASN A 113 10.69 -3.43 19.43
CA ASN A 113 11.06 -2.66 20.61
C ASN A 113 10.57 -1.20 20.54
N GLU A 114 9.31 -1.04 20.12
CA GLU A 114 8.62 0.26 19.95
C GLU A 114 9.30 1.21 18.94
N SER A 115 10.19 0.70 18.09
CA SER A 115 10.96 1.52 17.14
C SER A 115 10.12 1.89 15.90
N ILE A 116 9.53 0.88 15.25
CA ILE A 116 8.74 1.06 14.03
C ILE A 116 7.52 0.14 14.03
N MET A 117 6.39 0.64 13.54
CA MET A 117 5.29 -0.20 13.08
C MET A 117 5.15 -0.03 11.57
N LEU A 118 4.91 -1.13 10.85
CA LEU A 118 4.80 -1.14 9.39
C LEU A 118 3.64 -2.03 8.97
N PHE A 119 2.77 -1.53 8.11
CA PHE A 119 1.67 -2.30 7.56
C PHE A 119 1.33 -1.87 6.14
N GLU A 120 0.85 -2.83 5.36
CA GLU A 120 0.30 -2.55 4.04
C GLU A 120 -1.22 -2.48 4.15
N GLU A 121 -1.84 -1.42 3.66
CA GLU A 121 -3.28 -1.25 3.64
C GLU A 121 -3.83 -1.37 2.22
N THR A 122 -4.87 -2.19 2.07
CA THR A 122 -5.72 -2.24 0.87
C THR A 122 -6.85 -1.24 1.04
N VAL A 123 -6.98 -0.33 0.09
CA VAL A 123 -7.78 0.89 0.23
C VAL A 123 -8.77 0.99 -0.93
N PRO A 124 -10.02 0.49 -0.80
CA PRO A 124 -11.05 0.64 -1.83
C PRO A 124 -11.29 2.10 -2.23
N ALA A 125 -11.78 2.33 -3.45
CA ALA A 125 -12.11 3.67 -3.95
C ALA A 125 -13.04 4.42 -2.98
N GLY A 126 -12.73 5.70 -2.73
CA GLY A 126 -13.48 6.55 -1.80
C GLY A 126 -13.20 6.33 -0.31
N THR A 127 -12.39 5.31 0.06
CA THR A 127 -11.94 5.11 1.44
C THR A 127 -11.12 6.31 1.89
N LYS A 128 -11.35 6.76 3.13
CA LYS A 128 -10.66 7.90 3.72
C LYS A 128 -10.27 7.65 5.18
N SER A 129 -9.18 8.29 5.60
CA SER A 129 -8.71 8.26 6.99
C SER A 129 -9.54 9.18 7.90
N LEU A 130 -9.20 9.20 9.18
CA LEU A 130 -9.54 10.32 10.06
C LEU A 130 -8.71 11.55 9.68
N PHE A 131 -9.22 12.75 9.99
CA PHE A 131 -8.39 13.95 10.03
C PHE A 131 -7.87 14.13 11.45
N HIS A 132 -6.57 13.89 11.61
CA HIS A 132 -5.98 13.68 12.92
C HIS A 132 -4.50 14.05 12.95
N LEU A 133 -3.90 13.99 14.13
CA LEU A 133 -2.45 14.05 14.33
C LEU A 133 -2.01 13.03 15.38
N HIS A 134 -0.75 12.62 15.28
CA HIS A 134 -0.07 11.79 16.28
C HIS A 134 0.81 12.68 17.15
N ARG A 135 0.86 12.43 18.47
CA ARG A 135 1.74 13.20 19.38
C ARG A 135 3.12 12.57 19.59
N ASP A 136 3.25 11.25 19.45
CA ASP A 136 4.50 10.50 19.67
C ASP A 136 5.21 10.05 18.40
N SER A 137 4.49 9.98 17.27
CA SER A 137 4.95 9.22 16.11
C SER A 137 4.86 10.08 14.86
N ASP A 138 5.89 10.03 14.04
CA ASP A 138 5.78 10.47 12.66
C ASP A 138 5.20 9.32 11.82
N GLU A 139 4.48 9.66 10.75
CA GLU A 139 3.91 8.68 9.82
C GLU A 139 4.50 8.85 8.43
N VAL A 140 4.72 7.75 7.73
CA VAL A 140 5.07 7.72 6.31
C VAL A 140 4.04 6.90 5.56
N ALA A 141 3.56 7.41 4.43
CA ALA A 141 2.78 6.65 3.46
C ALA A 141 3.59 6.49 2.17
N TRP A 142 3.67 5.25 1.66
CA TRP A 142 4.24 4.94 0.36
C TRP A 142 3.19 4.28 -0.52
N VAL A 143 2.81 4.93 -1.61
CA VAL A 143 1.79 4.40 -2.53
C VAL A 143 2.39 3.28 -3.39
N LEU A 144 1.81 2.09 -3.30
CA LEU A 144 2.19 0.91 -4.08
C LEU A 144 1.30 0.74 -5.32
N ALA A 145 0.02 1.08 -5.22
CA ALA A 145 -0.96 1.01 -6.30
C ALA A 145 -2.10 2.02 -6.08
N GLY A 146 -2.78 2.41 -7.16
CA GLY A 146 -3.90 3.36 -7.13
C GLY A 146 -3.46 4.81 -7.00
N GLU A 147 -4.41 5.68 -6.64
CA GLU A 147 -4.22 7.13 -6.49
C GLU A 147 -4.73 7.58 -5.11
N ILE A 148 -3.87 8.23 -4.34
CA ILE A 148 -4.20 8.72 -3.01
C ILE A 148 -4.03 10.23 -2.97
N THR A 149 -5.05 10.93 -2.51
CA THR A 149 -4.94 12.34 -2.13
C THR A 149 -4.54 12.43 -0.67
N PHE A 150 -3.51 13.21 -0.39
CA PHE A 150 -2.99 13.49 0.94
C PHE A 150 -3.28 14.94 1.29
N GLN A 151 -3.73 15.18 2.52
CA GLN A 151 -3.74 16.49 3.15
C GLN A 151 -2.76 16.50 4.31
N ILE A 152 -1.81 17.44 4.31
CA ILE A 152 -0.78 17.60 5.34
C ILE A 152 -0.73 19.07 5.74
N GLY A 153 -1.18 19.38 6.95
CA GLY A 153 -1.45 20.76 7.34
C GLY A 153 -2.53 21.38 6.45
N ASP A 154 -2.10 22.33 5.62
CA ASP A 154 -2.94 23.06 4.67
C ASP A 154 -2.70 22.66 3.20
N GLU A 155 -1.71 21.81 2.95
CA GLU A 155 -1.36 21.38 1.60
C GLU A 155 -2.12 20.12 1.21
N VAL A 156 -2.58 20.07 -0.03
CA VAL A 156 -3.27 18.91 -0.62
C VAL A 156 -2.51 18.47 -1.87
N THR A 157 -2.12 17.21 -1.92
CA THR A 157 -1.36 16.62 -3.03
C THR A 157 -1.92 15.25 -3.42
N VAL A 158 -2.05 15.01 -4.72
CA VAL A 158 -2.43 13.71 -5.28
C VAL A 158 -1.18 12.91 -5.62
N GLY A 159 -1.14 11.63 -5.26
CA GLY A 159 0.01 10.75 -5.45
C GLY A 159 -0.38 9.35 -5.96
N GLY A 160 0.26 8.92 -7.05
CA GLY A 160 0.20 7.56 -7.57
C GLY A 160 1.37 6.68 -7.08
N PRO A 161 1.58 5.49 -7.68
CA PRO A 161 2.62 4.56 -7.27
C PRO A 161 4.03 5.17 -7.24
N GLY A 162 4.78 4.91 -6.17
CA GLY A 162 6.10 5.51 -5.94
C GLY A 162 6.06 6.85 -5.20
N THR A 163 4.88 7.42 -4.96
CA THR A 163 4.75 8.61 -4.11
C THR A 163 5.02 8.25 -2.66
N CYS A 164 5.89 9.02 -2.02
CA CYS A 164 6.17 8.97 -0.58
C CYS A 164 5.67 10.26 0.07
N ALA A 165 4.77 10.13 1.05
CA ALA A 165 4.28 11.23 1.87
C ALA A 165 4.78 11.07 3.30
N PHE A 166 5.23 12.17 3.91
CA PHE A 166 5.67 12.21 5.30
C PHE A 166 4.73 13.10 6.11
N PHE A 167 4.16 12.56 7.17
CA PHE A 167 3.31 13.28 8.11
C PHE A 167 4.06 13.46 9.42
N PRO A 168 4.59 14.67 9.69
CA PRO A 168 5.26 14.94 10.94
C PRO A 168 4.28 14.82 12.11
N ARG A 169 4.76 14.31 13.25
CA ARG A 169 4.04 14.38 14.52
C ARG A 169 3.58 15.82 14.81
N ASN A 170 2.44 15.96 15.46
CA ASN A 170 1.77 17.24 15.75
C ASN A 170 1.29 18.04 14.52
N VAL A 171 1.41 17.51 13.31
CA VAL A 171 0.81 18.11 12.11
C VAL A 171 -0.45 17.33 11.74
N ARG A 172 -1.58 18.06 11.63
CA ARG A 172 -2.85 17.46 11.20
C ARG A 172 -2.74 16.92 9.78
N HIS A 173 -3.24 15.73 9.55
CA HIS A 173 -3.21 15.10 8.26
C HIS A 173 -4.41 14.17 8.04
N ALA A 174 -4.70 13.96 6.77
CA ALA A 174 -5.70 13.02 6.28
C ALA A 174 -5.26 12.46 4.93
N TRP A 175 -5.83 11.34 4.54
CA TRP A 175 -5.71 10.81 3.19
C TRP A 175 -7.04 10.24 2.71
N LYS A 176 -7.19 10.14 1.39
CA LYS A 176 -8.32 9.53 0.72
C LYS A 176 -7.89 8.87 -0.58
N ASN A 177 -8.40 7.68 -0.86
CA ASN A 177 -8.33 7.14 -2.21
C ASN A 177 -9.36 7.88 -3.09
N THR A 178 -8.86 8.83 -3.89
CA THR A 178 -9.65 9.63 -4.84
C THR A 178 -9.73 9.01 -6.23
N GLY A 179 -8.95 7.96 -6.49
CA GLY A 179 -9.00 7.21 -7.73
C GLY A 179 -10.23 6.31 -7.83
N SER A 180 -10.42 5.72 -9.01
CA SER A 180 -11.49 4.76 -9.30
C SER A 180 -11.15 3.31 -8.96
N GLU A 181 -9.88 3.02 -8.67
CA GLU A 181 -9.38 1.67 -8.39
C GLU A 181 -9.04 1.48 -6.91
N THR A 182 -9.00 0.22 -6.45
CA THR A 182 -8.48 -0.11 -5.13
C THR A 182 -7.00 0.22 -5.04
N GLY A 183 -6.65 1.12 -4.12
CA GLY A 183 -5.27 1.48 -3.82
C GLY A 183 -4.58 0.48 -2.88
N ARG A 184 -3.25 0.53 -2.87
CA ARG A 184 -2.41 -0.15 -1.88
C ARG A 184 -1.38 0.82 -1.36
N VAL A 185 -1.28 0.98 -0.05
CA VAL A 185 -0.40 1.95 0.59
C VAL A 185 0.35 1.27 1.72
N LEU A 186 1.67 1.46 1.78
CA LEU A 186 2.48 1.04 2.90
C LEU A 186 2.55 2.19 3.90
N PHE A 187 2.10 1.96 5.13
CA PHE A 187 2.16 2.92 6.22
C PHE A 187 3.20 2.50 7.26
N LEU A 188 4.00 3.47 7.70
CA LEU A 188 4.99 3.31 8.74
C LEU A 188 4.78 4.35 9.84
N TYR A 189 4.88 3.93 11.09
CA TYR A 189 4.95 4.84 12.25
C TYR A 189 6.32 4.73 12.91
N THR A 190 6.91 5.88 13.26
CA THR A 190 8.15 5.91 14.06
C THR A 190 8.23 7.11 15.02
N PRO A 191 8.52 6.89 16.32
CA PRO A 191 8.43 5.63 17.07
C PRO A 191 7.11 4.89 16.85
N ALA A 192 7.03 3.61 17.21
CA ALA A 192 5.90 2.74 16.85
C ALA A 192 4.59 3.06 17.59
N ALA A 193 4.62 3.95 18.59
CA ALA A 193 3.56 4.13 19.58
C ALA A 193 2.16 4.38 18.97
N ALA A 194 2.04 5.23 17.94
CA ALA A 194 0.76 5.47 17.26
C ALA A 194 0.19 4.19 16.63
N GLY A 195 1.06 3.28 16.22
CA GLY A 195 0.70 1.98 15.68
C GLY A 195 0.05 1.04 16.70
N GLY A 196 0.29 1.25 18.00
CA GLY A 196 -0.36 0.46 19.05
C GLY A 196 -1.89 0.56 19.00
N TYR A 197 -2.45 1.66 18.49
CA TYR A 197 -3.89 1.78 18.22
C TYR A 197 -4.37 0.70 17.23
N VAL A 198 -3.65 0.56 16.12
CA VAL A 198 -3.95 -0.41 15.07
C VAL A 198 -3.75 -1.84 15.58
N GLU A 199 -2.71 -2.05 16.39
CA GLU A 199 -2.44 -3.34 17.00
C GLU A 199 -3.51 -3.75 18.02
N GLU A 200 -4.02 -2.84 18.84
CA GLU A 200 -5.09 -3.17 19.79
C GLU A 200 -6.40 -3.53 19.07
N LEU A 201 -6.72 -2.86 17.96
CA LEU A 201 -7.88 -3.21 17.15
C LEU A 201 -7.84 -4.65 16.62
N LEU A 202 -6.65 -5.20 16.36
CA LEU A 202 -6.49 -6.60 15.96
C LEU A 202 -6.99 -7.58 17.03
N ASN A 203 -6.88 -7.20 18.30
CA ASN A 203 -7.23 -8.04 19.44
C ASN A 203 -8.68 -7.83 19.91
N CYS A 204 -9.44 -6.93 19.28
CA CYS A 204 -10.83 -6.71 19.61
C CYS A 204 -11.71 -7.85 19.05
N PRO A 205 -12.52 -8.54 19.89
CA PRO A 205 -13.34 -9.68 19.45
C PRO A 205 -14.55 -9.28 18.58
N GLY A 206 -14.73 -7.99 18.30
CA GLY A 206 -15.84 -7.46 17.53
C GLY A 206 -15.78 -5.94 17.39
N PRO A 207 -16.82 -5.32 16.79
CA PRO A 207 -16.89 -3.88 16.66
C PRO A 207 -16.86 -3.20 18.02
N ILE A 208 -15.89 -2.30 18.23
CA ILE A 208 -15.84 -1.47 19.43
C ILE A 208 -16.77 -0.26 19.28
N ASN A 209 -17.37 0.15 20.40
CA ASN A 209 -18.19 1.36 20.44
C ASN A 209 -17.33 2.64 20.41
N ASP A 210 -17.97 3.80 20.30
CA ASP A 210 -17.25 5.07 20.16
C ASP A 210 -16.45 5.46 21.42
N ASP A 211 -16.95 5.14 22.61
CA ASP A 211 -16.24 5.43 23.87
C ASP A 211 -14.96 4.60 24.00
N GLU A 212 -15.02 3.31 23.68
CA GLU A 212 -13.86 2.43 23.62
C GLU A 212 -12.86 2.94 22.58
N ARG A 213 -13.35 3.31 21.40
CA ARG A 213 -12.51 3.86 20.32
C ARG A 213 -11.82 5.16 20.72
N ASN A 214 -12.51 6.04 21.45
CA ASN A 214 -11.95 7.28 21.95
C ASN A 214 -10.88 7.04 23.02
N LYS A 215 -11.10 6.09 23.95
CA LYS A 215 -10.09 5.68 24.94
C LYS A 215 -8.83 5.12 24.28
N LEU A 216 -8.98 4.33 23.20
CA LEU A 216 -7.83 3.83 22.44
C LEU A 216 -7.06 4.97 21.77
N ARG A 217 -7.77 5.93 21.16
CA ARG A 217 -7.14 7.11 20.54
C ARG A 217 -6.36 7.92 21.56
N GLU A 218 -6.93 8.16 22.74
CA GLU A 218 -6.27 8.88 23.83
C GLU A 218 -5.01 8.14 24.30
N ARG A 219 -5.10 6.83 24.54
CA ARG A 219 -3.98 5.98 24.97
C ARG A 219 -2.79 6.05 24.02
N TYR A 220 -3.07 6.00 22.72
CA TYR A 220 -2.05 6.01 21.66
C TYR A 220 -1.80 7.39 21.06
N ARG A 221 -2.35 8.43 21.71
CA ARG A 221 -2.14 9.85 21.38
C ARG A 221 -2.46 10.23 19.94
N TRP A 222 -3.53 9.65 19.43
CA TRP A 222 -4.24 10.09 18.23
C TRP A 222 -5.23 11.18 18.61
N GLU A 223 -5.08 12.37 18.03
CA GLU A 223 -6.00 13.47 18.24
C GLU A 223 -6.79 13.75 16.96
N VAL A 224 -8.08 13.48 16.98
CA VAL A 224 -8.99 13.75 15.85
C VAL A 224 -9.40 15.21 15.90
N VAL A 225 -9.11 15.95 14.82
CA VAL A 225 -9.25 17.42 14.78
C VAL A 225 -10.47 17.89 13.98
N GLY A 226 -11.28 16.96 13.46
CA GLY A 226 -12.51 17.28 12.75
C GLY A 226 -12.92 16.23 11.71
N PRO A 227 -13.92 16.55 10.86
CA PRO A 227 -14.25 15.70 9.72
C PRO A 227 -13.10 15.68 8.71
N ASN A 228 -12.97 14.58 7.97
CA ASN A 228 -12.01 14.50 6.88
C ASN A 228 -12.39 15.49 5.75
N PRO A 229 -11.52 16.47 5.43
CA PRO A 229 -11.77 17.49 4.42
C PRO A 229 -11.66 17.02 2.96
N LEU A 230 -11.19 15.79 2.71
CA LEU A 230 -10.99 15.21 1.37
C LEU A 230 -12.23 14.47 0.82
#